data_AF-A0A9Y1BQF0-F1
#
_entry.id   AF-A0A9Y1BQF0-F1
#
_cell.length_a   1.000
_cell.length_b   1.000
_cell.length_c   1.000
_cell.angle_alpha   90.00
_cell.angle_beta   90.00
_cell.angle_gamma   90.00
#
_symmetry.space_group_name_H-M   'P 1'
#
loop_
_entity.id
_entity.type
_entity.pdbx_description
1 polymer ?
#
loop_
_entity_poly.entity_id
_entity_poly.type
_entity_poly.pdbx_seq_one_letter_code
_entity_poly.pdbx_strand_id
1 'polypeptide(L)'
;MERKSKRREVILVGGGPACCSAAIQLVRSNKNILLITKEIGGLVKNANLVENLLGFSKGIRGEEYVSMMKEQLKETKVPVVIDEVKKVKKIEDHFVITTSNEEFFSDYVIIGSGTIPRKLQIQGEKKAYQNRKLFYDVYEAKAYLEKNDDVIIVGGGDAAYDYALNISDQVKQIRILQRSEKAKCLPLLLNRVRKKKYIQIIKNFTPSEISFYSNKLVLSVKRSPKKFVDLLTDKILVAIGRIPNIFFIEEGLLTSDNLQSTNPRLVLIGDVKNKRFRQISIAIGDGLKEAMKIIEENE
;
A
#
# COMPACT_ATOMS: atom_id res chain seq x y z
N MET A 1 -30.73 -20.97 -2.38
CA MET A 1 -30.83 -20.12 -1.17
C MET A 1 -29.51 -19.44 -0.82
N GLU A 2 -28.39 -20.16 -0.85
CA GLU A 2 -27.06 -19.64 -0.46
C GLU A 2 -26.58 -18.44 -1.30
N ARG A 3 -26.77 -18.46 -2.63
CA ARG A 3 -26.42 -17.34 -3.53
C ARG A 3 -27.14 -16.02 -3.19
N LYS A 4 -28.41 -16.06 -2.75
CA LYS A 4 -29.17 -14.85 -2.39
C LYS A 4 -28.60 -14.18 -1.13
N SER A 5 -28.09 -14.96 -0.16
CA SER A 5 -27.52 -14.43 1.08
C SER A 5 -26.18 -13.69 0.89
N LYS A 6 -25.46 -14.01 -0.20
CA LYS A 6 -24.14 -13.43 -0.53
C LYS A 6 -24.20 -12.32 -1.59
N ARG A 7 -25.40 -11.95 -2.07
CA ARG A 7 -25.59 -10.79 -2.95
C ARG A 7 -25.59 -9.50 -2.13
N ARG A 8 -24.97 -8.45 -2.67
CA ARG A 8 -24.94 -7.10 -2.11
C ARG A 8 -25.28 -6.09 -3.21
N GLU A 9 -25.79 -4.94 -2.82
CA GLU A 9 -25.95 -3.81 -3.75
C GLU A 9 -24.57 -3.28 -4.14
N VAL A 10 -23.67 -3.14 -3.16
CA VAL A 10 -22.31 -2.65 -3.37
C VAL A 10 -21.29 -3.52 -2.65
N ILE A 11 -20.27 -4.00 -3.37
CA ILE A 11 -19.08 -4.60 -2.78
C ILE A 11 -17.90 -3.67 -2.94
N LEU A 12 -17.25 -3.38 -1.81
CA LEU A 12 -16.03 -2.58 -1.75
C LEU A 12 -14.82 -3.52 -1.59
N VAL A 13 -13.82 -3.37 -2.46
CA VAL A 13 -12.60 -4.18 -2.44
C VAL A 13 -11.41 -3.31 -2.03
N GLY A 14 -10.90 -3.55 -0.81
CA GLY A 14 -9.73 -2.88 -0.25
C GLY A 14 -10.00 -2.18 1.08
N GLY A 15 -9.08 -2.30 2.05
CA GLY A 15 -9.24 -1.79 3.41
C GLY A 15 -8.60 -0.43 3.65
N GLY A 16 -8.30 0.33 2.59
CA GLY A 16 -7.68 1.65 2.71
C GLY A 16 -8.68 2.77 3.03
N PRO A 17 -8.21 4.01 3.26
CA PRO A 17 -9.07 5.15 3.59
C PRO A 17 -10.20 5.42 2.58
N ALA A 18 -9.96 5.14 1.29
CA ALA A 18 -10.96 5.35 0.24
C ALA A 18 -12.21 4.48 0.43
N CYS A 19 -12.05 3.16 0.49
CA CYS A 19 -13.19 2.26 0.70
C CYS A 19 -13.76 2.36 2.11
N CYS A 20 -12.95 2.65 3.13
CA CYS A 20 -13.49 2.84 4.48
C CYS A 20 -14.44 4.04 4.53
N SER A 21 -14.04 5.17 3.93
CA SER A 21 -14.89 6.37 3.79
C SER A 21 -16.19 6.06 3.02
N ALA A 22 -16.07 5.40 1.86
CA ALA A 22 -17.23 5.02 1.05
C ALA A 22 -18.19 4.09 1.80
N ALA A 23 -17.67 3.05 2.46
CA ALA A 23 -18.47 2.07 3.20
C ALA A 23 -19.25 2.73 4.35
N ILE A 24 -18.61 3.63 5.09
CA ILE A 24 -19.27 4.39 6.17
C ILE A 24 -20.44 5.20 5.60
N GLN A 25 -20.23 5.92 4.49
CA GLN A 25 -21.29 6.72 3.88
C GLN A 25 -22.44 5.85 3.36
N LEU A 26 -22.13 4.75 2.67
CA LEU A 26 -23.16 3.84 2.13
C LEU A 26 -24.00 3.18 3.23
N VAL A 27 -23.39 2.77 4.33
CA VAL A 27 -24.12 2.21 5.48
C VAL A 27 -25.02 3.27 6.14
N ARG A 28 -24.55 4.51 6.27
CA ARG A 28 -25.36 5.62 6.80
C ARG A 28 -26.57 5.95 5.94
N SER A 29 -26.55 5.58 4.66
CA SER A 29 -27.66 5.70 3.72
C SER A 29 -28.42 4.39 3.52
N ASN A 30 -28.31 3.44 4.46
CA ASN A 30 -29.02 2.16 4.47
C ASN A 30 -28.78 1.27 3.24
N LYS A 31 -27.64 1.41 2.56
CA LYS A 31 -27.29 0.53 1.42
C LYS A 31 -26.78 -0.82 1.92
N ASN A 32 -27.16 -1.89 1.21
CA ASN A 32 -26.71 -3.24 1.52
C ASN A 32 -25.31 -3.50 0.95
N ILE A 33 -24.28 -3.32 1.77
CA ILE A 33 -22.88 -3.35 1.32
C ILE A 33 -22.05 -4.47 1.94
N LEU A 34 -20.87 -4.73 1.38
CA LEU A 34 -19.83 -5.55 2.01
C LEU A 34 -18.44 -5.00 1.67
N LEU A 35 -17.60 -4.82 2.69
CA LEU A 35 -16.20 -4.46 2.54
C LEU A 35 -15.33 -5.72 2.62
N ILE A 36 -14.58 -6.05 1.56
CA ILE A 36 -13.68 -7.20 1.52
C ILE A 36 -12.23 -6.71 1.50
N THR A 37 -11.41 -7.19 2.43
CA THR A 37 -9.98 -6.85 2.46
C THR A 37 -9.13 -7.83 3.25
N LYS A 38 -7.83 -7.93 2.95
CA LYS A 38 -6.86 -8.66 3.77
C LYS A 38 -6.68 -8.05 5.15
N GLU A 39 -6.72 -6.72 5.23
CA GLU A 39 -6.51 -5.98 6.46
C GLU A 39 -7.00 -4.53 6.30
N ILE A 40 -7.59 -3.98 7.36
CA ILE A 40 -7.92 -2.56 7.44
C ILE A 40 -6.67 -1.72 7.68
N GLY A 41 -6.54 -0.64 6.90
CA GLY A 41 -5.51 0.39 7.00
C GLY A 41 -4.87 0.73 5.66
N GLY A 42 -4.78 -0.22 4.74
CA GLY A 42 -4.12 0.01 3.44
C GLY A 42 -2.66 0.45 3.61
N LEU A 43 -2.24 1.49 2.89
CA LEU A 43 -0.85 1.97 2.91
C LEU A 43 -0.51 2.86 4.11
N VAL A 44 -1.50 3.46 4.77
CA VAL A 44 -1.24 4.43 5.85
C VAL A 44 -0.55 3.78 7.06
N LYS A 45 -0.74 2.47 7.28
CA LYS A 45 -0.02 1.70 8.31
C LYS A 45 1.51 1.76 8.19
N ASN A 46 2.02 2.05 6.99
CA ASN A 46 3.44 2.18 6.74
C ASN A 46 3.99 3.59 7.06
N ALA A 47 3.13 4.58 7.31
CA ALA A 47 3.57 5.95 7.56
C ALA A 47 4.20 6.08 8.95
N ASN A 48 5.35 6.75 9.05
CA ASN A 48 5.93 7.13 10.34
C ASN A 48 5.04 8.16 11.05
N LEU A 49 4.80 9.27 10.36
CA LEU A 49 4.00 10.39 10.85
C LEU A 49 3.31 11.06 9.66
N VAL A 50 1.99 11.17 9.74
CA VAL A 50 1.14 11.86 8.77
C VAL A 50 0.90 13.28 9.25
N GLU A 51 1.47 14.27 8.55
CA GLU A 51 1.42 15.69 8.95
C GLU A 51 0.55 16.55 8.02
N ASN A 52 0.00 15.97 6.95
CA ASN A 52 -0.80 16.66 5.96
C ASN A 52 -2.29 16.25 6.00
N LEU A 53 -2.76 15.79 7.15
CA LEU A 53 -4.15 15.43 7.40
C LEU A 53 -4.76 16.45 8.37
N LEU A 54 -5.78 17.18 7.92
CA LEU A 54 -6.48 18.16 8.74
C LEU A 54 -7.11 17.49 9.97
N GLY A 55 -7.15 18.20 11.10
CA GLY A 55 -7.60 17.68 12.40
C GLY A 55 -6.46 17.15 13.28
N PHE A 56 -5.28 16.88 12.72
CA PHE A 56 -4.12 16.38 13.47
C PHE A 56 -2.99 17.41 13.47
N SER A 57 -3.10 18.44 14.31
CA SER A 57 -2.17 19.58 14.36
C SER A 57 -0.72 19.21 14.67
N LYS A 58 -0.49 18.08 15.37
CA LYS A 58 0.83 17.51 15.67
C LYS A 58 1.22 16.36 14.73
N GLY A 59 0.41 16.11 13.70
CA GLY A 59 0.44 14.88 12.92
C GLY A 59 -0.10 13.68 13.70
N ILE A 60 -0.27 12.56 13.00
CA ILE A 60 -0.73 11.28 13.57
C ILE A 60 0.11 10.13 13.03
N ARG A 61 0.42 9.13 13.86
CA ARG A 61 1.14 7.93 13.38
C ARG A 61 0.24 7.08 12.49
N GLY A 62 0.82 6.41 11.50
CA GLY A 62 0.06 5.55 10.60
C GLY A 62 -0.78 4.50 11.32
N GLU A 63 -0.18 3.78 12.27
CA GLU A 63 -0.83 2.73 13.07
C GLU A 63 -1.97 3.27 13.96
N GLU A 64 -1.79 4.47 14.52
CA GLU A 64 -2.81 5.15 15.33
C GLU A 64 -4.02 5.53 14.46
N TYR A 65 -3.77 6.11 13.29
CA TYR A 65 -4.83 6.45 12.34
C TYR A 65 -5.60 5.20 11.86
N VAL A 66 -4.90 4.08 11.61
CA VAL A 66 -5.56 2.79 11.29
C VAL A 66 -6.44 2.30 12.43
N SER A 67 -6.03 2.49 13.68
CA SER A 67 -6.82 2.10 14.85
C SER A 67 -8.12 2.91 14.91
N MET A 68 -8.06 4.22 14.69
CA MET A 68 -9.24 5.09 14.58
C MET A 68 -10.16 4.67 13.41
N MET A 69 -9.59 4.32 12.25
CA MET A 69 -10.38 3.81 11.12
C MET A 69 -11.14 2.53 11.49
N LYS A 70 -10.48 1.57 12.16
CA LYS A 70 -11.11 0.32 12.61
C LYS A 70 -12.26 0.58 13.58
N GLU A 71 -12.05 1.49 14.54
CA GLU A 71 -13.07 1.91 15.50
C GLU A 71 -14.28 2.54 14.78
N GLN A 72 -14.05 3.46 13.84
CA GLN A 72 -15.13 4.10 13.10
C GLN A 72 -15.96 3.12 12.26
N LEU A 73 -15.30 2.14 11.62
CA LEU A 73 -16.00 1.06 10.89
C LEU A 73 -16.86 0.21 11.82
N LYS A 74 -16.35 -0.10 13.02
CA LYS A 74 -17.06 -0.88 14.04
C LYS A 74 -18.29 -0.12 14.55
N GLU A 75 -18.13 1.15 14.92
CA GLU A 75 -19.23 1.99 15.42
C GLU A 75 -20.32 2.20 14.35
N THR A 76 -19.91 2.35 13.09
CA THR A 76 -20.85 2.46 11.95
C THR A 76 -21.48 1.10 11.58
N LYS A 77 -21.02 -0.01 12.17
CA LYS A 77 -21.45 -1.38 11.86
C LYS A 77 -21.26 -1.76 10.39
N VAL A 78 -20.14 -1.31 9.79
CA VAL A 78 -19.78 -1.71 8.42
C VAL A 78 -19.52 -3.22 8.40
N PRO A 79 -20.22 -4.00 7.55
CA PRO A 79 -19.91 -5.42 7.38
C PRO A 79 -18.57 -5.57 6.66
N VAL A 80 -17.61 -6.23 7.33
CA VAL A 80 -16.26 -6.47 6.82
C VAL A 80 -15.98 -7.96 6.75
N VAL A 81 -15.48 -8.43 5.61
CA VAL A 81 -14.90 -9.76 5.45
C VAL A 81 -13.39 -9.63 5.32
N ILE A 82 -12.66 -10.30 6.22
CA ILE A 82 -11.21 -10.37 6.18
C ILE A 82 -10.78 -11.52 5.26
N ASP A 83 -10.61 -11.22 3.98
CA ASP A 83 -10.18 -12.15 2.94
C ASP A 83 -9.47 -11.42 1.79
N GLU A 84 -8.69 -12.16 1.01
CA GLU A 84 -8.07 -11.69 -0.22
C GLU A 84 -8.98 -11.93 -1.42
N VAL A 85 -9.37 -10.85 -2.09
CA VAL A 85 -9.97 -10.93 -3.43
C VAL A 85 -8.92 -11.42 -4.44
N LYS A 86 -9.24 -12.51 -5.13
CA LYS A 86 -8.42 -13.15 -6.17
C LYS A 86 -8.89 -12.84 -7.57
N LYS A 87 -10.20 -12.66 -7.77
CA LYS A 87 -10.78 -12.31 -9.07
C LYS A 87 -12.03 -11.45 -8.92
N VAL A 88 -12.20 -10.47 -9.82
CA VAL A 88 -13.45 -9.75 -10.06
C VAL A 88 -13.79 -9.88 -11.54
N LYS A 89 -14.95 -10.45 -11.85
CA LYS A 89 -15.45 -10.63 -13.22
C LYS A 89 -16.90 -10.16 -13.33
N LYS A 90 -17.33 -9.89 -14.55
CA LYS A 90 -18.74 -9.60 -14.85
C LYS A 90 -19.39 -10.85 -15.44
N ILE A 91 -20.54 -11.25 -14.91
CA ILE A 91 -21.39 -12.29 -15.49
C ILE A 91 -22.77 -11.69 -15.70
N GLU A 92 -23.20 -11.60 -16.96
CA GLU A 92 -24.50 -11.03 -17.33
C GLU A 92 -24.71 -9.62 -16.74
N ASP A 93 -25.60 -9.49 -15.76
CA ASP A 93 -26.05 -8.25 -15.13
C ASP A 93 -25.34 -7.93 -13.80
N HIS A 94 -24.48 -8.81 -13.29
CA HIS A 94 -23.84 -8.68 -11.98
C HIS A 94 -22.34 -8.99 -12.01
N PHE A 95 -21.67 -8.69 -10.91
CA PHE A 95 -20.27 -9.00 -10.68
C PHE A 95 -20.12 -10.21 -9.75
N VAL A 96 -19.11 -11.02 -10.04
CA VAL A 96 -18.64 -12.10 -9.16
C VAL A 96 -17.27 -11.74 -8.61
N ILE A 97 -17.17 -11.71 -7.29
CA ILE A 97 -15.97 -11.41 -6.53
C ILE A 97 -15.51 -12.72 -5.87
N THR A 98 -14.48 -13.34 -6.42
CA THR A 98 -13.88 -14.57 -5.90
C THR A 98 -12.79 -14.21 -4.90
N THR A 99 -12.89 -14.72 -3.68
CA THR A 99 -11.87 -14.57 -2.63
C THR A 99 -11.04 -15.85 -2.48
N SER A 100 -10.24 -15.98 -1.42
CA SER A 100 -9.50 -17.21 -1.17
C SER A 100 -10.40 -18.34 -0.68
N ASN A 101 -11.52 -18.00 -0.03
CA ASN A 101 -12.39 -18.97 0.63
C ASN A 101 -13.76 -19.12 -0.05
N GLU A 102 -14.29 -18.07 -0.68
CA GLU A 102 -15.66 -18.10 -1.21
C GLU A 102 -15.90 -17.09 -2.35
N GLU A 103 -17.13 -17.07 -2.87
CA GLU A 103 -17.58 -16.11 -3.88
C GLU A 103 -18.72 -15.23 -3.36
N PHE A 104 -18.66 -13.95 -3.74
CA PHE A 104 -19.69 -12.96 -3.48
C PHE A 104 -20.23 -12.37 -4.79
N PHE A 105 -21.45 -11.84 -4.73
CA PHE A 105 -22.16 -11.30 -5.89
C PHE A 105 -22.54 -9.85 -5.62
N SER A 106 -22.40 -8.99 -6.63
CA SER A 106 -22.73 -7.56 -6.46
C SER A 106 -23.33 -6.93 -7.71
N ASP A 107 -24.22 -5.97 -7.52
CA ASP A 107 -24.73 -5.12 -8.61
C ASP A 107 -23.73 -4.01 -8.95
N TYR A 108 -23.05 -3.48 -7.93
CA TYR A 108 -22.03 -2.45 -8.05
C TYR A 108 -20.73 -2.85 -7.34
N VAL A 109 -19.57 -2.50 -7.91
CA VAL A 109 -18.26 -2.81 -7.30
C VAL A 109 -17.39 -1.56 -7.21
N ILE A 110 -16.93 -1.24 -6.00
CA ILE A 110 -15.95 -0.18 -5.75
C ILE A 110 -14.60 -0.83 -5.48
N ILE A 111 -13.61 -0.54 -6.33
CA ILE A 111 -12.24 -1.00 -6.19
C ILE A 111 -11.38 0.12 -5.57
N GLY A 112 -11.02 -0.05 -4.31
CA GLY A 112 -10.03 0.77 -3.59
C GLY A 112 -8.82 -0.07 -3.16
N SER A 113 -8.35 -0.95 -4.06
CA SER A 113 -7.27 -1.91 -3.83
C SER A 113 -5.88 -1.28 -3.67
N GLY A 114 -5.76 0.04 -3.90
CA GLY A 114 -4.55 0.81 -3.74
C GLY A 114 -3.44 0.41 -4.71
N THR A 115 -2.21 0.33 -4.20
CA THR A 115 -1.03 0.01 -5.02
C THR A 115 -0.15 -1.04 -4.34
N ILE A 116 0.54 -1.85 -5.15
CA ILE A 116 1.54 -2.82 -4.71
C ILE A 116 2.96 -2.32 -5.00
N PRO A 117 3.96 -2.72 -4.20
CA PRO A 117 5.33 -2.27 -4.38
C PRO A 117 5.92 -2.80 -5.70
N ARG A 118 6.77 -1.98 -6.34
CA ARG A 118 7.63 -2.45 -7.43
C ARG A 118 8.74 -3.32 -6.86
N LYS A 119 8.95 -4.47 -7.48
CA LYS A 119 10.05 -5.39 -7.16
C LYS A 119 11.36 -4.93 -7.81
N LEU A 120 12.49 -5.30 -7.23
CA LEU A 120 13.83 -5.03 -7.78
C LEU A 120 14.07 -5.84 -9.07
N GLN A 121 13.48 -7.03 -9.17
CA GLN A 121 13.66 -7.96 -10.30
C GLN A 121 15.12 -8.36 -10.49
N ILE A 122 15.81 -8.64 -9.39
CA ILE A 122 17.22 -9.04 -9.38
C ILE A 122 17.40 -10.45 -8.79
N GLN A 123 18.52 -11.08 -9.15
CA GLN A 123 18.90 -12.38 -8.60
C GLN A 123 18.98 -12.33 -7.06
N GLY A 124 18.49 -13.39 -6.42
CA GLY A 124 18.47 -13.53 -4.96
C GLY A 124 17.34 -12.80 -4.22
N GLU A 125 16.62 -11.87 -4.86
CA GLU A 125 15.51 -11.11 -4.25
C GLU A 125 14.46 -12.03 -3.62
N LYS A 126 13.98 -13.04 -4.38
CA LYS A 126 12.96 -13.99 -3.92
C LYS A 126 13.41 -14.76 -2.67
N LYS A 127 14.66 -15.22 -2.65
CA LYS A 127 15.24 -15.96 -1.51
C LYS A 127 15.38 -15.07 -0.29
N ALA A 128 15.80 -13.82 -0.46
CA ALA A 128 15.91 -12.85 0.64
C ALA A 128 14.54 -12.51 1.24
N TYR A 129 13.50 -12.39 0.41
CA TYR A 129 12.12 -12.20 0.86
C TYR A 129 11.61 -13.41 1.66
N GLN A 130 11.77 -14.62 1.13
CA GLN A 130 11.38 -15.87 1.80
C GLN A 130 12.06 -16.05 3.16
N ASN A 131 13.33 -15.63 3.27
CA ASN A 131 14.11 -15.69 4.50
C ASN A 131 13.83 -14.54 5.49
N ARG A 132 12.81 -13.69 5.25
CA ARG A 132 12.48 -12.53 6.10
C ARG A 132 13.66 -11.58 6.30
N LYS A 133 14.45 -11.38 5.23
CA LYS A 133 15.55 -10.41 5.18
C LYS A 133 15.34 -9.30 4.15
N LEU A 134 14.39 -9.45 3.24
CA LEU A 134 13.96 -8.38 2.34
C LEU A 134 12.48 -8.09 2.54
N PHE A 135 12.12 -6.81 2.58
CA PHE A 135 10.75 -6.35 2.77
C PHE A 135 10.40 -5.24 1.77
N TYR A 136 9.12 -5.09 1.47
CA TYR A 136 8.61 -4.02 0.61
C TYR A 136 7.72 -3.01 1.35
N ASP A 137 7.28 -3.37 2.55
CA ASP A 137 6.44 -2.54 3.41
C ASP A 137 7.09 -2.50 4.80
N VAL A 138 7.21 -1.30 5.36
CA VAL A 138 7.91 -1.10 6.63
C VAL A 138 7.17 -1.72 7.81
N TYR A 139 5.83 -1.76 7.74
CA TYR A 139 5.01 -2.40 8.77
C TYR A 139 5.33 -3.90 8.92
N GLU A 140 5.54 -4.60 7.80
CA GLU A 140 5.98 -6.00 7.82
C GLU A 140 7.41 -6.12 8.38
N ALA A 141 8.31 -5.23 7.92
CA ALA A 141 9.72 -5.27 8.34
C ALA A 141 9.87 -5.15 9.87
N LYS A 142 9.12 -4.26 10.51
CA LYS A 142 9.18 -4.01 11.97
C LYS A 142 9.02 -5.26 12.83
N ALA A 143 8.28 -6.27 12.36
CA ALA A 143 8.10 -7.53 13.10
C ALA A 143 9.35 -8.42 13.12
N TYR A 144 10.34 -8.14 12.26
CA TYR A 144 11.55 -8.94 12.07
C TYR A 144 12.85 -8.13 12.25
N LEU A 145 12.74 -6.85 12.64
CA LEU A 145 13.88 -5.97 12.91
C LEU A 145 14.35 -6.12 14.35
N GLU A 146 15.67 -6.17 14.53
CA GLU A 146 16.33 -6.23 15.82
C GLU A 146 17.22 -5.00 16.05
N LYS A 147 17.46 -4.66 17.33
CA LYS A 147 18.25 -3.47 17.73
C LYS A 147 19.65 -3.43 17.13
N ASN A 148 20.23 -4.59 16.82
CA ASN A 148 21.58 -4.71 16.28
C ASN A 148 21.63 -4.81 14.75
N ASP A 149 20.48 -4.77 14.06
CA ASP A 149 20.43 -4.92 12.61
C ASP A 149 21.04 -3.72 11.87
N ASP A 150 21.82 -4.03 10.84
CA ASP A 150 22.20 -3.11 9.77
C ASP A 150 21.13 -3.18 8.66
N VAL A 151 20.47 -2.06 8.36
CA VAL A 151 19.41 -2.01 7.34
C VAL A 151 19.84 -1.20 6.12
N ILE A 152 19.61 -1.74 4.93
CA ILE A 152 19.67 -0.99 3.67
C ILE A 152 18.25 -0.67 3.20
N ILE A 153 17.98 0.60 2.90
CA ILE A 153 16.74 1.05 2.27
C ILE A 153 17.06 1.42 0.83
N VAL A 154 16.40 0.77 -0.15
CA VAL A 154 16.58 1.09 -1.57
C VAL A 154 15.45 2.01 -2.02
N GLY A 155 15.77 3.29 -2.27
CA GLY A 155 14.79 4.28 -2.73
C GLY A 155 15.26 5.70 -2.48
N GLY A 156 14.69 6.66 -3.22
CA GLY A 156 15.05 8.08 -3.11
C GLY A 156 13.85 9.04 -3.04
N GLY A 157 12.64 8.52 -2.92
CA GLY A 157 11.41 9.32 -2.75
C GLY A 157 10.95 9.37 -1.29
N ASP A 158 9.82 10.04 -1.03
CA ASP A 158 9.27 10.23 0.32
C ASP A 158 9.21 8.95 1.14
N ALA A 159 8.69 7.85 0.55
CA ALA A 159 8.56 6.58 1.25
C ALA A 159 9.89 6.05 1.81
N ALA A 160 11.00 6.18 1.08
CA ALA A 160 12.30 5.68 1.55
C ALA A 160 12.79 6.45 2.79
N TYR A 161 12.59 7.78 2.80
CA TYR A 161 12.99 8.64 3.89
C TYR A 161 12.04 8.54 5.09
N ASP A 162 10.74 8.43 4.84
CA ASP A 162 9.74 8.20 5.88
C ASP A 162 9.96 6.83 6.57
N TYR A 163 10.21 5.77 5.79
CA TYR A 163 10.52 4.45 6.33
C TYR A 163 11.80 4.46 7.16
N ALA A 164 12.84 5.17 6.70
CA ALA A 164 14.08 5.32 7.46
C ALA A 164 13.83 5.93 8.84
N LEU A 165 12.98 6.96 8.92
CA LEU A 165 12.60 7.58 10.19
C LEU A 165 11.73 6.63 11.04
N ASN A 166 10.80 5.89 10.42
CA ASN A 166 9.90 4.95 11.10
C ASN A 166 10.65 3.89 11.93
N ILE A 167 11.70 3.31 11.35
CA ILE A 167 12.47 2.23 11.99
C ILE A 167 13.75 2.73 12.68
N SER A 168 14.02 4.04 12.65
CA SER A 168 15.28 4.63 13.11
C SER A 168 15.63 4.29 14.56
N ASP A 169 14.65 4.05 15.42
CA ASP A 169 14.89 3.77 16.83
C ASP A 169 14.88 2.25 17.15
N GLN A 170 14.66 1.39 16.14
CA GLN A 170 14.59 -0.07 16.28
C GLN A 170 15.84 -0.81 15.81
N VAL A 171 16.77 -0.13 15.12
CA VAL A 171 17.91 -0.77 14.44
C VAL A 171 19.22 -0.04 14.74
N LYS A 172 20.35 -0.67 14.44
CA LYS A 172 21.68 -0.13 14.73
C LYS A 172 22.05 1.02 13.80
N GLN A 173 21.87 0.80 12.50
CA GLN A 173 22.17 1.78 11.46
C GLN A 173 21.37 1.55 10.19
N ILE A 174 21.16 2.63 9.44
CA ILE A 174 20.41 2.62 8.19
C ILE A 174 21.25 3.24 7.07
N ARG A 175 21.31 2.58 5.92
CA ARG A 175 21.86 3.14 4.68
C ARG A 175 20.77 3.29 3.64
N ILE A 176 20.44 4.52 3.27
CA ILE A 176 19.49 4.83 2.20
C ILE A 176 20.26 4.89 0.88
N LEU A 177 20.00 3.94 -0.02
CA LEU A 177 20.60 3.85 -1.34
C LEU A 177 19.67 4.48 -2.38
N GLN A 178 20.17 5.50 -3.07
CA GLN A 178 19.44 6.15 -4.15
C GLN A 178 20.24 6.20 -5.46
N ARG A 179 19.53 6.00 -6.57
CA ARG A 179 20.11 6.08 -7.93
C ARG A 179 20.50 7.49 -8.35
N SER A 180 19.83 8.51 -7.81
CA SER A 180 20.04 9.90 -8.17
C SER A 180 20.97 10.62 -7.22
N GLU A 181 21.62 11.66 -7.72
CA GLU A 181 22.48 12.52 -6.91
C GLU A 181 21.68 13.34 -5.88
N LYS A 182 20.48 13.77 -6.26
CA LYS A 182 19.53 14.48 -5.41
C LYS A 182 18.42 13.55 -4.96
N ALA A 183 18.02 13.70 -3.70
CA ALA A 183 16.82 13.04 -3.17
C ALA A 183 15.57 13.65 -3.82
N LYS A 184 14.55 12.83 -4.08
CA LYS A 184 13.25 13.23 -4.63
C LYS A 184 12.17 13.18 -3.54
N CYS A 185 12.55 13.54 -2.31
CA CYS A 185 11.65 13.60 -1.17
C CYS A 185 11.41 15.04 -0.71
N LEU A 186 10.42 15.23 0.15
CA LEU A 186 10.14 16.48 0.83
C LEU A 186 11.39 16.98 1.59
N PRO A 187 11.72 18.28 1.51
CA PRO A 187 12.86 18.86 2.24
C PRO A 187 12.84 18.58 3.74
N LEU A 188 11.64 18.54 4.34
CA LEU A 188 11.45 18.23 5.75
C LEU A 188 11.95 16.82 6.10
N LEU A 189 11.61 15.81 5.31
CA LEU A 189 12.04 14.42 5.52
C LEU A 189 13.56 14.29 5.37
N LEU A 190 14.13 14.92 4.34
CA LEU A 190 15.58 14.96 4.14
C LEU A 190 16.31 15.60 5.33
N ASN A 191 15.79 16.72 5.84
CA ASN A 191 16.37 17.43 6.98
C ASN A 191 16.31 16.58 8.27
N ARG A 192 15.20 15.88 8.51
CA ARG A 192 15.06 14.98 9.67
C ARG A 192 16.04 13.80 9.58
N VAL A 193 16.16 13.17 8.42
CA VAL A 193 17.11 12.08 8.20
C VAL A 193 18.55 12.54 8.42
N ARG A 194 18.94 13.72 7.92
CA ARG A 194 20.30 14.27 8.10
C ARG A 194 20.68 14.54 9.56
N LYS A 195 19.69 14.76 10.44
CA LYS A 195 19.94 14.97 11.88
C LYS A 195 20.21 13.66 12.64
N LYS A 196 19.90 12.49 12.07
CA LYS A 196 20.13 11.19 12.70
C LYS A 196 21.53 10.67 12.33
N LYS A 197 22.45 10.58 13.31
CA LYS A 197 23.86 10.19 13.09
C LYS A 197 24.05 8.77 12.52
N TYR A 198 23.09 7.89 12.74
CA TYR A 198 23.13 6.49 12.33
C TYR A 198 22.35 6.22 11.02
N ILE A 199 21.93 7.27 10.31
CA ILE A 199 21.35 7.16 8.96
C ILE A 199 22.29 7.78 7.94
N GLN A 200 22.80 6.97 7.02
CA GLN A 200 23.67 7.41 5.93
C GLN A 200 22.93 7.40 4.60
N ILE A 201 23.07 8.47 3.81
CA ILE A 201 22.54 8.53 2.45
C ILE A 201 23.67 8.21 1.47
N ILE A 202 23.45 7.19 0.64
CA ILE A 202 24.40 6.71 -0.35
C ILE A 202 23.81 6.93 -1.76
N LYS A 203 24.51 7.73 -2.58
CA LYS A 203 24.01 8.25 -3.86
C LYS A 203 24.67 7.58 -5.07
N ASN A 204 23.99 7.58 -6.21
CA ASN A 204 24.45 7.00 -7.48
C ASN A 204 24.70 5.49 -7.37
N PHE A 205 23.74 4.77 -6.78
CA PHE A 205 23.77 3.32 -6.65
C PHE A 205 22.55 2.67 -7.30
N THR A 206 22.80 1.59 -8.03
CA THR A 206 21.76 0.73 -8.60
C THR A 206 22.02 -0.71 -8.15
N PRO A 207 21.10 -1.34 -7.39
CA PRO A 207 21.19 -2.76 -7.04
C PRO A 207 21.31 -3.65 -8.28
N SER A 208 22.16 -4.68 -8.22
CA SER A 208 22.29 -5.67 -9.30
C SER A 208 21.98 -7.10 -8.86
N GLU A 209 22.42 -7.50 -7.66
CA GLU A 209 22.24 -8.86 -7.15
C GLU A 209 22.20 -8.86 -5.62
N ILE A 210 21.44 -9.80 -5.06
CA ILE A 210 21.49 -10.14 -3.64
C ILE A 210 22.08 -11.55 -3.50
N SER A 211 23.17 -11.66 -2.77
CA SER A 211 23.73 -12.95 -2.35
C SER A 211 23.78 -13.02 -0.82
N PHE A 212 24.30 -14.13 -0.29
CA PHE A 212 24.35 -14.41 1.14
C PHE A 212 25.78 -14.78 1.52
N TYR A 213 26.28 -14.16 2.58
CA TYR A 213 27.57 -14.49 3.16
C TYR A 213 27.39 -14.71 4.67
N SER A 214 27.58 -15.95 5.11
CA SER A 214 27.21 -16.38 6.47
C SER A 214 25.73 -16.03 6.75
N ASN A 215 25.43 -15.40 7.88
CA ASN A 215 24.08 -14.95 8.22
C ASN A 215 23.72 -13.55 7.68
N LYS A 216 24.53 -12.92 6.82
CA LYS A 216 24.23 -11.59 6.26
C LYS A 216 23.81 -11.65 4.80
N LEU A 217 23.06 -10.63 4.38
CA LEU A 217 22.83 -10.32 2.97
C LEU A 217 24.05 -9.57 2.43
N VAL A 218 24.39 -9.85 1.17
CA VAL A 218 25.34 -9.05 0.39
C VAL A 218 24.56 -8.44 -0.76
N LEU A 219 24.38 -7.12 -0.72
CA LEU A 219 23.78 -6.38 -1.83
C LEU A 219 24.89 -5.88 -2.75
N SER A 220 25.03 -6.50 -3.92
CA SER A 220 25.93 -5.98 -4.95
C SER A 220 25.27 -4.79 -5.64
N VAL A 221 26.01 -3.68 -5.70
CA VAL A 221 25.52 -2.42 -6.23
C VAL A 221 26.48 -1.84 -7.26
N LYS A 222 25.91 -1.34 -8.36
CA LYS A 222 26.64 -0.67 -9.42
C LYS A 222 26.78 0.82 -9.11
N ARG A 223 28.02 1.32 -9.04
CA ARG A 223 28.33 2.75 -8.84
C ARG A 223 28.70 3.45 -10.17
N SER A 224 29.27 2.70 -11.11
CA SER A 224 29.53 3.11 -12.49
C SER A 224 29.52 1.88 -13.40
N PRO A 225 29.54 2.01 -14.75
CA PRO A 225 29.55 0.88 -15.68
C PRO A 225 30.53 -0.25 -15.32
N LYS A 226 31.69 0.10 -14.73
CA LYS A 226 32.79 -0.83 -14.43
C LYS A 226 33.07 -1.02 -12.93
N LYS A 227 32.27 -0.45 -12.02
CA LYS A 227 32.52 -0.52 -10.57
C LYS A 227 31.32 -1.05 -9.82
N PHE A 228 31.43 -2.30 -9.38
CA PHE A 228 30.55 -2.91 -8.40
C PHE A 228 31.14 -2.75 -7.00
N VAL A 229 30.25 -2.62 -6.02
CA VAL A 229 30.60 -2.59 -4.60
C VAL A 229 29.62 -3.51 -3.89
N ASP A 230 30.13 -4.33 -2.99
CA ASP A 230 29.31 -5.21 -2.19
C ASP A 230 29.04 -4.57 -0.82
N LEU A 231 27.77 -4.57 -0.43
CA LEU A 231 27.32 -4.01 0.84
C LEU A 231 26.73 -5.13 1.70
N LEU A 232 27.42 -5.47 2.79
CA LEU A 232 26.88 -6.39 3.79
C LEU A 232 25.79 -5.72 4.61
N THR A 233 24.66 -6.38 4.84
CA THR A 233 23.55 -5.88 5.65
C THR A 233 22.74 -7.04 6.23
N ASP A 234 21.99 -6.80 7.30
CA ASP A 234 21.12 -7.81 7.87
C ASP A 234 19.77 -7.85 7.14
N LYS A 235 19.22 -6.66 6.83
CA LYS A 235 17.91 -6.51 6.19
C LYS A 235 17.92 -5.49 5.05
N ILE A 236 17.05 -5.69 4.06
CA ILE A 236 16.80 -4.77 2.95
C ILE A 236 15.32 -4.36 2.96
N LEU A 237 15.06 -3.06 2.86
CA LEU A 237 13.72 -2.51 2.66
C LEU A 237 13.65 -1.79 1.30
N VAL A 238 12.71 -2.18 0.46
CA VAL A 238 12.59 -1.68 -0.92
C VAL A 238 11.48 -0.64 -1.03
N ALA A 239 11.84 0.58 -1.45
CA ALA A 239 10.95 1.74 -1.59
C ALA A 239 11.17 2.45 -2.95
N ILE A 240 11.11 1.70 -4.04
CA ILE A 240 11.39 2.18 -5.42
C ILE A 240 10.14 2.59 -6.21
N GLY A 241 9.01 2.77 -5.52
CA GLY A 241 7.73 3.13 -6.10
C GLY A 241 6.72 1.98 -6.12
N ARG A 242 5.48 2.30 -6.52
CA ARG A 242 4.33 1.39 -6.45
C ARG A 242 3.48 1.47 -7.72
N ILE A 243 2.83 0.37 -8.08
CA ILE A 243 1.93 0.23 -9.23
C ILE A 243 0.50 -0.07 -8.77
N PRO A 244 -0.54 0.34 -9.54
CA PRO A 244 -1.93 0.01 -9.25
C PRO A 244 -2.14 -1.49 -9.00
N ASN A 245 -2.96 -1.82 -8.00
CA ASN A 245 -3.31 -3.20 -7.69
C ASN A 245 -4.59 -3.61 -8.43
N ILE A 246 -4.47 -3.95 -9.71
CA ILE A 246 -5.62 -4.23 -10.60
C ILE A 246 -5.61 -5.65 -11.17
N PHE A 247 -4.59 -6.44 -10.87
CA PHE A 247 -4.32 -7.73 -11.54
C PHE A 247 -5.37 -8.81 -11.29
N PHE A 248 -6.28 -8.59 -10.35
CA PHE A 248 -7.41 -9.48 -10.07
C PHE A 248 -8.68 -9.09 -10.85
N ILE A 249 -8.68 -7.96 -11.56
CA ILE A 249 -9.82 -7.50 -12.35
C ILE A 249 -9.74 -8.15 -13.73
N GLU A 250 -10.86 -8.73 -14.18
CA GLU A 250 -10.95 -9.38 -15.48
C GLU A 250 -10.61 -8.43 -16.64
N GLU A 251 -9.90 -8.97 -17.65
CA GLU A 251 -9.54 -8.24 -18.84
C GLU A 251 -10.78 -7.68 -19.56
N GLY A 252 -10.65 -6.48 -20.12
CA GLY A 252 -11.76 -5.78 -20.79
C GLY A 252 -12.67 -4.99 -19.85
N LEU A 253 -12.58 -5.14 -18.53
CA LEU A 253 -13.32 -4.32 -17.57
C LEU A 253 -12.67 -2.96 -17.27
N LEU A 254 -11.44 -2.73 -17.71
CA LEU A 254 -10.71 -1.48 -17.50
C LEU A 254 -10.38 -0.81 -18.83
N THR A 255 -10.27 0.53 -18.80
CA THR A 255 -9.75 1.32 -19.91
C THR A 255 -8.28 0.97 -20.19
N SER A 256 -7.78 1.29 -21.39
CA SER A 256 -6.40 0.98 -21.79
C SER A 256 -5.33 1.60 -20.88
N ASP A 257 -5.64 2.73 -20.24
CA ASP A 257 -4.77 3.38 -19.25
C ASP A 257 -4.92 2.83 -17.83
N ASN A 258 -5.86 1.90 -17.61
CA ASN A 258 -6.20 1.24 -16.36
C ASN A 258 -6.61 2.19 -15.22
N LEU A 259 -7.16 3.36 -15.54
CA LEU A 259 -7.58 4.34 -14.53
C LEU A 259 -9.09 4.36 -14.28
N GLN A 260 -9.86 3.78 -15.20
CA GLN A 260 -11.31 3.76 -15.15
C GLN A 260 -11.81 2.38 -15.58
N SER A 261 -13.06 2.08 -15.24
CA SER A 261 -13.73 0.91 -15.78
C SER A 261 -14.40 1.24 -17.11
N THR A 262 -14.54 0.22 -17.95
CA THR A 262 -15.43 0.25 -19.12
C THR A 262 -16.90 0.04 -18.74
N ASN A 263 -17.18 -0.38 -17.50
CA ASN A 263 -18.52 -0.58 -16.97
C ASN A 263 -18.83 0.48 -15.89
N PRO A 264 -19.92 1.26 -16.00
CA PRO A 264 -20.26 2.30 -15.03
C PRO A 264 -20.53 1.78 -13.62
N ARG A 265 -20.85 0.49 -13.46
CA ARG A 265 -21.09 -0.15 -12.16
C ARG A 265 -19.84 -0.76 -11.51
N LEU A 266 -18.66 -0.60 -12.13
CA LEU A 266 -17.37 -0.91 -11.51
C LEU A 266 -16.56 0.38 -11.47
N VAL A 267 -16.16 0.85 -10.29
CA VAL A 267 -15.43 2.12 -10.18
C VAL A 267 -14.14 1.95 -9.38
N LEU A 268 -13.09 2.61 -9.85
CA LEU A 268 -11.80 2.68 -9.18
C LEU A 268 -11.70 3.95 -8.32
N ILE A 269 -11.32 3.83 -7.05
CA ILE A 269 -11.15 4.96 -6.12
C ILE A 269 -9.80 4.98 -5.40
N GLY A 270 -9.29 6.17 -5.09
CA GLY A 270 -8.03 6.34 -4.38
C GLY A 270 -6.80 5.98 -5.20
N ASP A 271 -5.75 5.50 -4.51
CA ASP A 271 -4.41 5.34 -5.07
C ASP A 271 -4.32 4.45 -6.32
N VAL A 272 -5.27 3.52 -6.50
CA VAL A 272 -5.30 2.62 -7.66
C VAL A 272 -5.46 3.40 -8.98
N LYS A 273 -6.21 4.51 -8.99
CA LYS A 273 -6.44 5.35 -10.18
C LYS A 273 -5.73 6.71 -10.14
N ASN A 274 -5.32 7.20 -8.97
CA ASN A 274 -4.88 8.60 -8.83
C ASN A 274 -3.44 8.90 -9.30
N LYS A 275 -2.77 7.98 -10.01
CA LYS A 275 -1.41 8.15 -10.55
C LYS A 275 -0.43 8.71 -9.51
N ARG A 276 -0.14 10.02 -9.53
CA ARG A 276 0.79 10.70 -8.59
C ARG A 276 0.11 11.34 -7.38
N PHE A 277 -1.22 11.51 -7.41
CA PHE A 277 -2.01 12.17 -6.37
C PHE A 277 -2.47 11.18 -5.29
N ARG A 278 -1.49 10.60 -4.59
CA ARG A 278 -1.70 9.52 -3.60
C ARG A 278 -1.65 10.08 -2.18
N GLN A 279 -2.73 10.73 -1.76
CA GLN A 279 -2.85 11.36 -0.44
C GLN A 279 -4.10 10.85 0.27
N ILE A 280 -4.04 10.73 1.60
CA ILE A 280 -5.15 10.21 2.42
C ILE A 280 -6.44 11.01 2.19
N SER A 281 -6.36 12.34 2.22
CA SER A 281 -7.54 13.21 2.01
C SER A 281 -8.16 13.05 0.62
N ILE A 282 -7.33 12.86 -0.42
CA ILE A 282 -7.81 12.60 -1.78
C ILE A 282 -8.51 11.24 -1.84
N ALA A 283 -7.92 10.21 -1.23
CA ALA A 283 -8.50 8.88 -1.15
C ALA A 283 -9.86 8.89 -0.43
N ILE A 284 -9.96 9.57 0.71
CA ILE A 284 -11.22 9.76 1.46
C ILE A 284 -12.26 10.48 0.60
N GLY A 285 -11.86 11.56 -0.07
CA GLY A 285 -12.74 12.35 -0.94
C GLY A 285 -13.26 11.56 -2.14
N ASP A 286 -12.40 10.78 -2.80
CA ASP A 286 -12.81 9.87 -3.87
C ASP A 286 -13.87 8.87 -3.37
N GLY A 287 -13.62 8.25 -2.21
CA GLY A 287 -14.55 7.28 -1.64
C GLY A 287 -15.90 7.89 -1.26
N LEU A 288 -15.89 9.05 -0.60
CA LEU A 288 -17.10 9.76 -0.22
C LEU A 288 -17.91 10.17 -1.46
N LYS A 289 -17.24 10.76 -2.45
CA LYS A 289 -17.86 11.19 -3.69
C LYS A 289 -18.53 10.02 -4.42
N GLU A 290 -17.88 8.87 -4.48
CA GLU A 290 -18.45 7.72 -5.18
C GLU A 290 -19.63 7.13 -4.43
N ALA A 291 -19.56 7.05 -3.10
CA ALA A 291 -20.69 6.64 -2.28
C ALA A 291 -21.92 7.54 -2.51
N MET A 292 -21.74 8.86 -2.58
CA MET A 292 -22.82 9.82 -2.81
C MET A 292 -23.50 9.62 -4.17
N LYS A 293 -22.74 9.39 -5.25
CA LYS A 293 -23.33 9.10 -6.57
C LYS A 293 -24.20 7.84 -6.56
N ILE A 294 -23.71 6.77 -5.93
CA ILE A 294 -24.46 5.50 -5.83
C ILE A 294 -25.76 5.69 -5.03
N ILE A 295 -25.75 6.59 -4.04
CA ILE A 295 -26.96 6.93 -3.29
C ILE A 295 -27.96 7.63 -4.20
N GLU A 296 -27.52 8.65 -4.94
CA GLU A 296 -28.36 9.42 -5.89
C GLU A 296 -28.91 8.57 -7.05
N GLU A 297 -28.15 7.61 -7.59
CA GLU A 297 -28.60 6.75 -8.70
C GLU A 297 -29.73 5.77 -8.31
N ASN A 298 -29.95 5.55 -7.01
CA ASN A 298 -30.91 4.59 -6.47
C ASN A 298 -32.08 5.27 -5.73
N GLU A 299 -32.19 6.59 -5.81
CA GLU A 299 -33.37 7.38 -5.40
C GLU A 299 -34.26 7.67 -6.61
#